data_AF-A0A956CVE4-F1
#
_entry.id   AF-A0A956CVE4-F1
#
_cell.length_a   1.000
_cell.length_b   1.000
_cell.length_c   1.000
_cell.angle_alpha   90.00
_cell.angle_beta   90.00
_cell.angle_gamma   90.00
#
_symmetry.space_group_name_H-M   'P 1'
#
loop_
_entity.id
_entity.type
_entity.pdbx_description
1 polymer ?
#
loop_
_entity_poly.entity_id
_entity_poly.type
_entity_poly.pdbx_seq_one_letter_code
_entity_poly.pdbx_strand_id
1 'polypeptide(L)'
;MLIASIAGEHMVLIGPPGTAKSALIRMYAKLIQATYFEYLLTRFTEPNEIFGPIDIQAFRSGEYQRRMEGMLPQAEIVFLDEVFKANSA
;
A
#
# COMPACT_ATOMS: atom_id res chain seq x y z
N MET A 1 2.64 16.24 3.03
CA MET A 1 3.24 15.22 2.14
C MET A 1 4.75 15.37 2.08
N LEU A 2 5.30 16.44 1.48
CA LEU A 2 6.75 16.61 1.32
C LEU A 2 7.55 16.46 2.63
N ILE A 3 7.15 17.17 3.69
CA ILE A 3 7.83 17.07 4.99
C ILE A 3 7.75 15.64 5.55
N ALA A 4 6.55 15.04 5.55
CA ALA A 4 6.34 13.69 6.05
C ALA A 4 7.19 12.65 5.29
N SER A 5 7.22 12.71 3.95
CA SER A 5 8.05 11.78 3.17
C SER A 5 9.54 11.98 3.39
N ILE A 6 10.02 13.21 3.55
CA ILE A 6 11.45 13.47 3.82
C ILE A 6 11.82 13.01 5.23
N ALA A 7 10.91 13.18 6.20
CA ALA A 7 11.11 12.73 7.58
C ALA A 7 10.95 11.21 7.75
N GLY A 8 10.44 10.49 6.74
CA GLY A 8 10.09 9.07 6.88
C GLY A 8 8.86 8.82 7.75
N GLU A 9 8.00 9.84 7.91
CA GLU A 9 6.85 9.81 8.80
C GLU A 9 5.53 9.54 8.05
N HIS A 10 4.60 8.88 8.72
CA HIS A 10 3.26 8.63 8.20
C HIS A 10 2.40 9.89 8.24
N MET A 11 1.45 9.99 7.31
CA MET A 11 0.49 11.11 7.26
C MET A 11 -0.91 10.59 6.97
N VAL A 12 -1.92 11.14 7.67
CA VAL A 12 -3.33 10.83 7.44
C VAL A 12 -3.98 11.99 6.68
N LEU A 13 -4.77 11.67 5.65
CA LEU A 13 -5.59 12.64 4.90
C LEU A 13 -7.07 12.45 5.25
N ILE A 14 -7.65 13.43 5.93
CA ILE A 14 -9.07 13.41 6.35
C ILE A 14 -9.89 14.31 5.44
N GLY A 15 -11.02 13.81 4.94
CA GLY A 15 -12.00 14.61 4.21
C GLY A 15 -13.08 13.75 3.56
N PRO A 16 -14.13 14.36 2.98
CA PRO A 16 -15.17 13.64 2.25
C PRO A 16 -14.62 12.82 1.07
N PRO A 17 -15.32 11.75 0.64
CA PRO A 17 -15.00 11.08 -0.62
C PRO A 17 -15.13 12.05 -1.81
N GLY A 18 -14.40 11.81 -2.90
CA GLY A 18 -14.43 12.67 -4.09
C GLY A 18 -13.59 13.95 -4.01
N THR A 19 -12.82 14.17 -2.94
CA THR A 19 -11.93 15.34 -2.77
C THR A 19 -10.55 15.19 -3.43
N ALA A 20 -10.42 14.28 -4.40
CA ALA A 20 -9.20 14.02 -5.16
C ALA A 20 -7.96 13.61 -4.32
N LYS A 21 -8.13 13.11 -3.09
CA LYS A 21 -7.02 12.66 -2.22
C LYS A 21 -6.10 11.64 -2.89
N SER A 22 -6.66 10.56 -3.45
CA SER A 22 -5.87 9.52 -4.13
C SER A 22 -5.19 10.06 -5.39
N ALA A 23 -5.86 10.98 -6.12
CA ALA A 23 -5.27 11.63 -7.28
C ALA A 23 -4.07 12.52 -6.91
N LEU A 24 -4.16 13.26 -5.81
CA LEU A 24 -3.08 14.08 -5.28
C LEU A 24 -1.87 13.22 -4.91
N ILE A 25 -2.08 12.10 -4.21
CA ILE A 25 -0.99 11.20 -3.80
C ILE A 25 -0.35 10.52 -5.00
N ARG A 26 -1.15 10.05 -5.97
CA ARG A 26 -0.64 9.46 -7.21
C ARG A 26 0.18 10.45 -8.03
N MET A 27 -0.26 11.71 -8.10
CA MET A 27 0.51 12.78 -8.74
C MET A 27 1.83 13.03 -8.00
N TYR A 28 1.78 13.08 -6.67
CA TYR A 28 2.96 13.26 -5.84
C TYR A 28 4.01 12.17 -6.08
N ALA A 29 3.60 10.89 -6.02
CA ALA A 29 4.49 9.75 -6.28
C ALA A 29 5.11 9.82 -7.69
N LYS A 30 4.33 10.21 -8.71
CA LYS A 30 4.84 10.43 -10.07
C LYS A 30 5.89 11.54 -10.15
N LEU A 31 5.66 12.67 -9.48
CA LEU A 31 6.58 13.81 -9.50
C LEU A 31 7.94 13.48 -8.88
N ILE A 32 7.96 12.63 -7.85
CA ILE A 32 9.20 12.16 -7.21
C ILE A 32 9.73 10.85 -7.79
N GLN A 33 9.11 10.32 -8.85
CA GLN A 33 9.46 9.05 -9.49
C GLN A 33 9.48 7.84 -8.54
N ALA A 34 8.63 7.85 -7.51
CA ALA A 34 8.56 6.80 -6.51
C ALA A 34 7.74 5.60 -6.99
N THR A 35 8.11 4.39 -6.56
CA THR A 35 7.25 3.22 -6.67
C THR A 35 6.00 3.40 -5.82
N TYR A 36 4.82 3.22 -6.42
CA TYR A 36 3.53 3.54 -5.80
C TYR A 36 2.67 2.30 -5.62
N PHE A 37 2.17 2.10 -4.41
CA PHE A 37 1.16 1.10 -4.09
C PHE A 37 -0.10 1.77 -3.53
N GLU A 38 -1.25 1.37 -4.05
CA GLU A 38 -2.56 1.85 -3.63
C GLU A 38 -3.47 0.66 -3.35
N TYR A 39 -4.15 0.70 -2.21
CA TYR A 39 -5.09 -0.34 -1.84
C TYR A 39 -6.24 0.23 -1.01
N LEU A 40 -7.47 -0.20 -1.33
CA LEU A 40 -8.68 0.17 -0.60
C LEU A 40 -8.92 -0.87 0.49
N LEU A 41 -8.73 -0.47 1.75
CA LEU A 41 -8.91 -1.38 2.86
C LEU A 41 -10.39 -1.69 3.11
N THR A 42 -10.67 -2.97 3.32
CA THR A 42 -11.98 -3.46 3.72
C THR A 42 -11.86 -4.32 4.96
N ARG A 43 -12.99 -4.64 5.59
CA ARG A 43 -13.03 -5.59 6.71
C ARG A 43 -12.65 -7.03 6.36
N PHE A 44 -12.48 -7.35 5.07
CA PHE A 44 -12.17 -8.68 4.56
C PHE A 44 -10.82 -8.73 3.85
N THR A 45 -10.04 -7.65 3.91
CA THR A 45 -8.74 -7.59 3.25
C THR A 45 -7.79 -8.63 3.84
N GLU A 46 -7.27 -9.51 2.98
CA GLU A 46 -6.32 -10.54 3.36
C GLU A 46 -4.87 -10.06 3.21
N PRO A 47 -3.93 -10.54 4.04
CA PRO A 47 -2.52 -10.21 3.92
C PRO A 47 -1.93 -10.50 2.52
N ASN A 48 -2.43 -11.52 1.82
CA ASN A 48 -1.96 -11.88 0.48
C ASN A 48 -2.26 -10.80 -0.57
N GLU A 49 -3.26 -9.96 -0.35
CA GLU A 49 -3.62 -8.87 -1.26
C GLU A 49 -2.67 -7.67 -1.14
N ILE A 50 -2.02 -7.53 0.03
CA ILE A 50 -1.15 -6.40 0.34
C ILE A 50 0.33 -6.79 0.24
N PHE A 51 0.67 -7.95 0.80
CA PHE A 51 2.03 -8.50 0.84
C PHE A 51 2.31 -9.48 -0.30
N GLY A 52 1.38 -9.64 -1.25
CA GLY A 52 1.52 -10.57 -2.36
C GLY A 52 1.32 -12.05 -1.99
N PRO A 53 0.98 -12.89 -2.98
CA PRO A 53 0.68 -14.30 -2.77
C PRO A 53 1.95 -15.12 -2.47
N ILE A 54 1.76 -16.25 -1.80
CA ILE A 54 2.81 -17.26 -1.61
C ILE A 54 3.25 -17.79 -2.98
N ASP A 55 4.56 -17.94 -3.17
CA ASP A 55 5.11 -18.65 -4.31
C ASP A 55 4.94 -20.16 -4.12
N ILE A 56 4.02 -20.76 -4.87
CA ILE A 56 3.69 -22.18 -4.77
C ILE A 56 4.88 -23.06 -5.21
N GLN A 57 5.70 -22.61 -6.15
CA GLN A 57 6.85 -23.40 -6.62
C GLN A 57 7.93 -23.44 -5.55
N ALA A 58 8.29 -22.29 -4.98
CA ALA A 58 9.24 -22.20 -3.87
C ALA A 58 8.72 -22.98 -2.64
N PHE A 59 7.42 -22.87 -2.35
CA PHE A 59 6.81 -23.57 -1.24
C PHE A 59 6.89 -25.10 -1.37
N ARG A 60 6.74 -25.63 -2.59
CA ARG A 60 6.90 -27.07 -2.86
C ARG A 60 8.33 -27.56 -2.64
N SER A 61 9.33 -26.69 -2.80
CA SER A 61 10.73 -26.98 -2.46
C SER A 61 11.06 -26.73 -0.98
N GLY A 62 10.07 -26.42 -0.15
CA GLY A 62 10.24 -26.17 1.29
C GLY A 62 10.62 -24.73 1.64
N GLU A 63 10.60 -23.81 0.68
CA GLU A 63 10.92 -22.40 0.89
C GLU A 63 9.67 -21.54 0.99
N TYR A 64 9.51 -20.80 2.10
CA TYR A 64 8.41 -19.86 2.24
C TYR A 64 8.78 -18.52 1.62
N GLN A 65 8.37 -18.31 0.37
CA GLN A 65 8.56 -17.05 -0.36
C GLN A 65 7.22 -16.41 -0.77
N ARG A 66 7.20 -15.09 -0.91
CA ARG A 66 6.07 -14.31 -1.43
C ARG A 66 6.48 -13.59 -2.71
N ARG A 67 5.55 -13.50 -3.66
CA ARG A 67 5.72 -12.68 -4.87
C ARG A 67 5.37 -11.23 -4.52
N MET A 68 6.39 -10.45 -4.18
CA MET A 68 6.27 -9.08 -3.69
C MET A 68 6.25 -8.02 -4.80
N GLU A 69 6.38 -8.43 -6.07
CA GLU A 69 6.45 -7.50 -7.20
C GLU A 69 5.18 -6.65 -7.31
N GLY A 70 5.36 -5.33 -7.25
CA GLY A 70 4.25 -4.36 -7.27
C GLY A 70 3.39 -4.35 -6.01
N MET A 71 3.85 -4.98 -4.92
CA MET A 71 3.13 -5.07 -3.65
C MET A 71 3.64 -4.05 -2.63
N LEU A 72 2.90 -3.86 -1.52
CA LEU A 72 3.23 -2.87 -0.48
C LEU A 72 4.70 -2.88 -0.05
N PRO A 73 5.36 -4.03 0.16
CA PRO A 73 6.74 -4.04 0.68
C PRO A 73 7.81 -3.51 -0.29
N GLN A 74 7.49 -3.39 -1.57
CA GLN A 74 8.40 -2.84 -2.59
C GLN A 74 8.08 -1.38 -2.96
N ALA A 75 7.04 -0.80 -2.35
CA ALA A 75 6.60 0.56 -2.65
C ALA A 75 7.30 1.60 -1.77
N GLU A 76 7.76 2.69 -2.38
CA GLU A 76 8.31 3.86 -1.70
C GLU A 76 7.20 4.78 -1.18
N ILE A 77 6.07 4.84 -1.88
CA ILE A 77 4.85 5.53 -1.43
C ILE A 77 3.69 4.55 -1.39
N VAL A 78 3.10 4.41 -0.21
CA VAL A 78 1.94 3.56 0.06
C VAL A 78 0.74 4.44 0.37
N PHE A 79 -0.37 4.22 -0.32
CA PHE A 79 -1.67 4.81 0.02
C PHE A 79 -2.67 3.71 0.38
N LEU A 80 -3.13 3.75 1.63
CA LEU A 80 -4.19 2.88 2.14
C LEU A 80 -5.45 3.72 2.34
N ASP A 81 -6.44 3.52 1.48
CA ASP A 81 -7.74 4.20 1.61
C ASP A 81 -8.64 3.45 2.61
N GLU A 82 -9.57 4.16 3.24
CA GLU A 82 -10.51 3.60 4.21
C GLU A 82 -9.85 2.83 5.38
N VAL A 83 -8.67 3.27 5.83
CA VAL A 83 -7.90 2.61 6.91
C VAL A 83 -8.66 2.42 8.21
N PHE A 84 -9.67 3.25 8.49
CA PHE A 84 -10.53 3.13 9.67
C PHE A 84 -11.65 2.07 9.52
N LYS A 85 -11.84 1.51 8.33
CA LYS A 85 -12.79 0.41 8.06
C LYS A 85 -12.13 -0.97 8.08
N ALA A 86 -10.80 -1.04 8.06
CA ALA A 86 -10.07 -2.25 8.39
C ALA A 86 -10.22 -2.51 9.90
N ASN A 87 -11.14 -3.40 10.26
CA ASN A 87 -11.30 -3.79 11.65
C ASN A 87 -10.20 -4.80 12.03
N SER A 88 -9.70 -4.72 13.27
CA SER A 88 -8.81 -5.72 13.83
C SER A 88 -9.55 -7.05 13.96
N ALA A 89 -9.31 -8.00 13.05
CA ALA A 89 -9.64 -9.40 13.26
C ALA A 89 -8.46 -10.09 13.96
#